data_AF-A0A6H3NX87-F1
#
_entry.id   AF-A0A6H3NX87-F1
#
_cell.length_a   1.000
_cell.length_b   1.000
_cell.length_c   1.000
_cell.angle_alpha   90.00
_cell.angle_beta   90.00
_cell.angle_gamma   90.00
#
_symmetry.space_group_name_H-M   'P 1'
#
loop_
_entity.id
_entity.type
_entity.pdbx_description
1 polymer ?
#
loop_
_entity_poly.entity_id
_entity_poly.type
_entity_poly.pdbx_seq_one_letter_code
_entity_poly.pdbx_strand_id
1 'polypeptide(L)'
;MKKLIKILILNLLLITGVYASGGIGGGGIANIPQGQDREKYHLGKAVYNQDITLEKQTNIKQIDQEERLEYLQGSLPNTEKRRVNLPDFAGKLTEEQLQALEYFIQVRFNVKLPEKKKE
;
A
#
# COMPACT_ATOMS: atom_id res chain seq x y z
N MET A 1 26.58 -42.87 5.58
CA MET A 1 25.92 -41.57 5.87
C MET A 1 26.68 -40.33 5.36
N LYS A 2 27.50 -40.40 4.29
CA LYS A 2 28.18 -39.21 3.71
C LYS A 2 27.69 -38.82 2.30
N LYS A 3 26.88 -39.66 1.66
CA LYS A 3 26.33 -39.41 0.31
C LYS A 3 24.95 -38.73 0.33
N LEU A 4 24.20 -38.84 1.43
CA LEU A 4 22.89 -38.19 1.61
C LEU A 4 22.99 -36.69 1.90
N ILE A 5 24.08 -36.24 2.54
CA ILE A 5 24.33 -34.81 2.84
C ILE A 5 24.62 -33.99 1.58
N LYS A 6 25.20 -34.60 0.53
CA LYS A 6 25.47 -33.91 -0.73
C LYS A 6 24.20 -33.57 -1.54
N ILE A 7 23.11 -34.31 -1.33
CA ILE A 7 21.84 -34.07 -2.02
C ILE A 7 21.08 -32.88 -1.38
N LEU A 8 21.31 -32.62 -0.09
CA LEU A 8 20.68 -31.51 0.62
C LEU A 8 21.29 -30.14 0.26
N ILE A 9 22.59 -30.09 -0.04
CA ILE A 9 23.31 -28.84 -0.37
C ILE A 9 23.04 -28.41 -1.82
N LEU A 10 22.75 -29.35 -2.73
CA LEU A 10 22.49 -29.03 -4.13
C LEU A 10 21.11 -28.39 -4.37
N ASN A 11 20.13 -28.62 -3.48
CA ASN A 11 18.80 -28.02 -3.57
C ASN A 11 18.69 -26.63 -2.93
N LEU A 12 19.72 -26.17 -2.21
CA LEU A 12 19.68 -24.88 -1.50
C LEU A 12 20.17 -23.69 -2.35
N LEU A 13 20.62 -23.92 -3.59
CA LEU A 13 21.24 -22.92 -4.46
C LEU A 13 20.34 -22.40 -5.61
N LEU A 14 19.04 -22.73 -5.61
CA LEU A 14 18.13 -22.43 -6.73
C LEU A 14 17.05 -21.37 -6.45
N ILE A 15 17.14 -20.59 -5.36
CA ILE A 15 16.13 -19.56 -5.05
C ILE A 15 16.66 -18.11 -5.12
N THR A 16 17.89 -17.90 -5.59
CA THR A 16 18.44 -16.54 -5.77
C THR A 16 18.40 -16.11 -7.23
N GLY A 17 17.31 -15.45 -7.60
CA GLY A 17 17.08 -14.81 -8.90
C GLY A 17 15.57 -14.88 -9.15
N VAL A 18 14.80 -13.79 -9.10
CA VAL A 18 14.97 -12.57 -9.88
C VAL A 18 14.19 -11.45 -9.18
N TYR A 19 14.85 -10.51 -8.51
CA TYR A 19 14.27 -9.17 -8.32
C TYR A 19 14.63 -8.37 -9.56
N ALA A 20 13.77 -8.46 -10.58
CA ALA A 20 13.86 -7.62 -11.76
C ALA A 20 13.68 -6.17 -11.33
N SER A 21 14.78 -5.42 -11.31
CA SER A 21 14.79 -3.96 -11.32
C SER A 21 14.27 -3.51 -12.69
N GLY A 22 12.94 -3.48 -12.82
CA GLY A 22 12.26 -2.90 -13.98
C GLY A 22 12.38 -1.38 -13.95
N GLY A 23 13.41 -0.84 -14.61
CA GLY A 23 13.44 0.55 -15.02
C GLY A 23 12.50 0.73 -16.21
N ILE A 24 11.34 1.36 -15.99
CA ILE A 24 10.46 1.79 -17.07
C ILE A 24 10.75 3.26 -17.35
N GLY A 25 11.17 3.52 -18.57
CA GLY A 25 11.39 4.85 -19.11
C GLY A 25 10.08 5.58 -19.43
N GLY A 26 10.15 6.90 -19.32
CA GLY A 26 9.54 7.84 -20.27
C GLY A 26 8.01 7.80 -20.39
N GLY A 27 7.33 8.39 -19.40
CA GLY A 27 5.93 8.76 -19.54
C GLY A 27 5.43 9.49 -18.30
N GLY A 28 5.61 10.82 -18.26
CA GLY A 28 4.99 11.72 -17.28
C GLY A 28 4.94 11.18 -15.85
N ILE A 29 6.11 10.92 -15.24
CA ILE A 29 6.16 10.49 -13.84
C ILE A 29 5.69 11.65 -12.97
N ALA A 30 4.43 11.59 -12.53
CA ALA A 30 4.04 12.18 -11.26
C ALA A 30 5.12 11.80 -10.25
N ASN A 31 5.67 12.78 -9.53
CA ASN A 31 6.86 12.64 -8.67
C ASN A 31 6.74 11.41 -7.73
N ILE A 32 7.16 10.22 -8.19
CA ILE A 32 7.00 8.98 -7.42
C ILE A 32 8.11 8.97 -6.38
N PRO A 33 7.78 8.82 -5.08
CA PRO A 33 8.77 8.82 -4.02
C PRO A 33 9.82 7.70 -4.19
N GLN A 34 11.06 7.98 -3.83
CA GLN A 34 12.16 7.00 -3.83
C GLN A 34 12.43 6.48 -2.41
N GLY A 35 13.04 5.30 -2.27
CA GLY A 35 13.40 4.72 -0.97
C GLY A 35 12.20 4.18 -0.17
N GLN A 36 12.21 4.33 1.16
CA GLN A 36 11.17 3.82 2.06
C GLN A 36 9.77 4.39 1.74
N ASP A 37 9.71 5.63 1.28
CA ASP A 37 8.49 6.25 0.79
C ASP A 37 7.88 5.54 -0.43
N ARG A 38 8.72 4.85 -1.23
CA ARG A 38 8.27 4.06 -2.38
C ARG A 38 7.43 2.87 -1.92
N GLU A 39 7.84 2.18 -0.87
CA GLU A 39 7.12 1.02 -0.33
C GLU A 39 5.75 1.44 0.22
N LYS A 40 5.73 2.53 0.99
CA LYS A 40 4.48 3.14 1.49
C LYS A 40 3.56 3.57 0.35
N TYR A 41 4.11 4.18 -0.70
CA TYR A 41 3.34 4.58 -1.88
C TYR A 41 2.72 3.38 -2.60
N HIS A 42 3.47 2.30 -2.80
CA HIS A 42 2.96 1.10 -3.48
C HIS A 42 1.93 0.36 -2.64
N LEU A 43 2.13 0.27 -1.32
CA LEU A 43 1.14 -0.31 -0.43
C LEU A 43 -0.18 0.49 -0.48
N GLY A 44 -0.09 1.82 -0.42
CA GLY A 44 -1.27 2.69 -0.52
C GLY A 44 -1.99 2.56 -1.86
N LYS A 45 -1.22 2.47 -2.96
CA LYS A 45 -1.77 2.19 -4.29
C LYS A 45 -2.48 0.84 -4.36
N ALA A 46 -1.90 -0.19 -3.76
CA ALA A 46 -2.48 -1.54 -3.76
C ALA A 46 -3.78 -1.61 -2.94
N VAL A 47 -3.82 -0.95 -1.78
CA VAL A 47 -5.06 -0.76 -1.00
C VAL A 47 -6.12 -0.03 -1.83
N TYR A 48 -5.73 1.09 -2.45
CA TYR A 48 -6.63 1.95 -3.22
C TYR A 48 -7.25 1.26 -4.44
N ASN A 49 -6.46 0.46 -5.15
CA ASN A 49 -6.91 -0.31 -6.31
C ASN A 49 -7.59 -1.64 -5.94
N GLN A 50 -7.62 -1.99 -4.64
CA GLN A 50 -8.10 -3.29 -4.16
C GLN A 50 -7.27 -4.46 -4.72
N ASP A 51 -5.98 -4.23 -4.99
CA ASP A 51 -5.02 -5.24 -5.45
C ASP A 51 -4.63 -6.22 -4.33
N ILE A 52 -5.04 -5.93 -3.09
CA ILE A 52 -4.86 -6.81 -1.91
C ILE A 52 -6.19 -7.10 -1.25
N THR A 53 -6.33 -8.30 -0.69
CA THR A 53 -7.50 -8.68 0.10
C THR A 53 -7.46 -8.00 1.47
N LEU A 54 -8.52 -7.27 1.80
CA LEU A 54 -8.67 -6.58 3.07
C LEU A 54 -9.60 -7.38 3.98
N GLU A 55 -9.02 -8.10 4.93
CA GLU A 55 -9.79 -8.88 5.91
C GLU A 55 -10.24 -7.99 7.07
N LYS A 56 -11.44 -8.28 7.60
CA LYS A 56 -11.97 -7.57 8.76
C LYS A 56 -11.05 -7.78 9.96
N GLN A 57 -10.60 -6.67 10.54
CA GLN A 57 -9.72 -6.69 11.70
C GLN A 57 -10.56 -6.57 12.97
N THR A 58 -10.21 -7.33 14.01
CA THR A 58 -10.97 -7.38 15.27
C THR A 58 -10.55 -6.32 16.29
N ASN A 59 -9.40 -5.64 16.10
CA ASN A 59 -8.80 -4.75 17.09
C ASN A 59 -8.51 -3.33 16.55
N ILE A 60 -9.42 -2.79 15.74
CA ILE A 60 -9.34 -1.39 15.28
C ILE A 60 -10.59 -0.61 15.66
N LYS A 61 -10.39 0.67 15.96
CA LYS A 61 -11.47 1.64 16.17
C LYS A 61 -12.09 1.97 14.81
N GLN A 62 -13.08 1.19 14.39
CA GLN A 62 -13.74 1.33 13.10
C GLN A 62 -14.24 2.76 12.84
N ILE A 63 -14.77 3.43 13.87
CA ILE A 63 -15.32 4.80 13.77
C ILE A 63 -14.22 5.82 13.39
N ASP A 64 -13.04 5.75 14.01
CA ASP A 64 -11.91 6.64 13.70
C ASP A 64 -11.41 6.44 12.27
N GLN A 65 -11.38 5.17 11.83
CA GLN A 65 -10.98 4.83 10.48
C GLN A 65 -12.02 5.27 9.44
N GLU A 66 -13.31 5.15 9.75
CA GLU A 66 -14.40 5.61 8.88
C GLU A 66 -14.34 7.13 8.64
N GLU A 67 -14.18 7.93 9.70
CA GLU A 67 -14.08 9.40 9.58
C GLU A 67 -12.89 9.81 8.68
N ARG A 68 -11.74 9.16 8.84
CA ARG A 68 -10.56 9.40 7.99
C ARG A 68 -10.82 9.01 6.54
N LEU A 69 -11.46 7.86 6.31
CA LEU A 69 -11.79 7.38 4.97
C LEU A 69 -12.83 8.26 4.28
N GLU A 70 -13.81 8.81 5.02
CA GLU A 70 -14.77 9.78 4.49
C GLU A 70 -14.08 11.09 4.09
N TYR A 71 -13.17 11.60 4.90
CA TYR A 71 -12.37 12.78 4.54
C TYR A 71 -11.55 12.56 3.27
N LEU A 72 -10.88 11.40 3.18
CA LEU A 72 -10.13 11.00 2.00
C LEU A 72 -11.04 10.90 0.77
N GLN A 73 -12.21 10.26 0.90
CA GLN A 73 -13.20 10.15 -0.16
C GLN A 73 -13.63 11.55 -0.64
N GLY A 74 -13.91 12.47 0.27
CA GLY A 74 -14.25 13.86 -0.01
C GLY A 74 -13.16 14.64 -0.75
N SER A 75 -11.90 14.26 -0.53
CA SER A 75 -10.72 14.90 -1.13
C SER A 75 -10.38 14.39 -2.53
N LEU A 76 -10.93 13.25 -2.95
CA LEU A 76 -10.67 12.69 -4.27
C LEU A 76 -11.31 13.53 -5.40
N PRO A 77 -10.72 13.52 -6.61
CA PRO A 77 -11.38 14.03 -7.81
C PRO A 77 -12.72 13.32 -8.07
N ASN A 78 -13.67 14.01 -8.71
CA ASN A 78 -15.02 13.46 -8.96
C ASN A 78 -15.01 12.14 -9.76
N THR A 79 -14.03 11.94 -10.65
CA THR A 79 -13.84 10.70 -11.41
C THR A 79 -13.48 9.53 -10.50
N GLU A 80 -12.62 9.79 -9.51
CA GLU A 80 -12.13 8.80 -8.56
C GLU A 80 -13.19 8.45 -7.52
N LYS A 81 -13.93 9.46 -7.02
CA LYS A 81 -15.05 9.28 -6.07
C LYS A 81 -16.11 8.28 -6.54
N ARG A 82 -16.26 8.14 -7.86
CA ARG A 82 -17.21 7.20 -8.48
C ARG A 82 -16.63 5.80 -8.67
N ARG A 83 -15.30 5.69 -8.74
CA ARG A 83 -14.62 4.40 -8.97
C ARG A 83 -14.38 3.65 -7.66
N VAL A 84 -13.98 4.35 -6.61
CA VAL A 84 -13.63 3.76 -5.32
C VAL A 84 -14.55 4.28 -4.22
N ASN A 85 -14.91 3.42 -3.28
CA ASN A 85 -15.64 3.78 -2.08
C ASN A 85 -14.74 3.52 -0.86
N LEU A 86 -13.95 4.53 -0.46
CA LEU A 86 -13.00 4.38 0.65
C LEU A 86 -13.66 4.02 1.99
N PRO A 87 -14.84 4.56 2.38
CA PRO A 87 -15.53 4.15 3.60
C PRO A 87 -15.79 2.65 3.72
N ASP A 88 -15.93 1.90 2.61
CA ASP A 88 -16.09 0.44 2.66
C ASP A 88 -14.85 -0.30 3.20
N PHE A 89 -13.72 0.39 3.33
CA PHE A 89 -12.49 -0.17 3.90
C PHE A 89 -12.44 -0.04 5.42
N ALA A 90 -13.42 0.64 6.03
CA ALA A 90 -13.50 0.80 7.47
C ALA A 90 -13.58 -0.56 8.19
N GLY A 91 -12.77 -0.71 9.24
CA GLY A 91 -12.61 -1.96 9.97
C GLY A 91 -11.79 -3.03 9.24
N LYS A 92 -11.18 -2.73 8.09
CA LYS A 92 -10.40 -3.69 7.30
C LYS A 92 -8.93 -3.30 7.10
N LEU A 93 -8.58 -2.03 7.35
CA LEU A 93 -7.20 -1.55 7.16
C LEU A 93 -6.42 -1.59 8.47
N THR A 94 -5.21 -2.12 8.44
CA THR A 94 -4.23 -1.86 9.51
C THR A 94 -3.86 -0.37 9.55
N GLU A 95 -3.31 0.12 10.65
CA GLU A 95 -2.86 1.52 10.72
C GLU A 95 -1.78 1.81 9.66
N GLU A 96 -0.91 0.85 9.35
CA GLU A 96 0.08 0.98 8.29
C GLU A 96 -0.58 1.11 6.90
N GLN A 97 -1.58 0.28 6.60
CA GLN A 97 -2.33 0.36 5.34
C GLN A 97 -3.11 1.66 5.20
N LEU A 98 -3.71 2.15 6.29
CA LEU A 98 -4.40 3.43 6.31
C LEU A 98 -3.43 4.60 6.08
N GLN A 99 -2.29 4.60 6.76
CA GLN A 99 -1.25 5.61 6.54
C GLN A 99 -0.66 5.55 5.13
N ALA A 100 -0.52 4.37 4.56
CA ALA A 100 -0.06 4.17 3.19
C ALA A 100 -1.09 4.71 2.18
N LEU A 101 -2.38 4.43 2.39
CA LEU A 101 -3.48 4.95 1.59
C LEU A 101 -3.53 6.49 1.62
N GLU A 102 -3.46 7.09 2.81
CA GLU A 102 -3.38 8.55 3.00
C GLU A 102 -2.23 9.16 2.19
N TYR A 103 -1.04 8.56 2.32
CA TYR A 103 0.15 9.02 1.62
C TYR A 103 0.01 8.89 0.10
N PHE A 104 -0.51 7.77 -0.40
CA PHE A 104 -0.78 7.58 -1.82
C PHE A 104 -1.74 8.64 -2.36
N ILE A 105 -2.84 8.93 -1.65
CA ILE A 105 -3.83 9.93 -2.08
C ILE A 105 -3.22 11.34 -2.08
N GLN A 106 -2.47 11.70 -1.04
CA GLN A 106 -1.77 12.97 -0.95
C GLN A 106 -0.81 13.16 -2.13
N VAL A 107 0.03 12.16 -2.43
CA VAL A 107 1.02 12.26 -3.52
C VAL A 107 0.36 12.19 -4.89
N ARG A 108 -0.61 11.28 -5.10
CA ARG A 108 -1.22 11.03 -6.41
C ARG A 108 -2.16 12.16 -6.84
N PHE A 109 -2.91 12.73 -5.90
CA PHE A 109 -3.94 13.73 -6.17
C PHE A 109 -3.60 15.12 -5.64
N ASN A 110 -2.40 15.30 -5.07
CA ASN A 110 -1.92 16.56 -4.51
C ASN A 110 -2.87 17.15 -3.43
N VAL A 111 -3.42 16.28 -2.58
CA VAL A 111 -4.33 16.62 -1.49
C VAL A 111 -3.53 17.00 -0.25
N LYS A 112 -3.88 18.10 0.41
CA LYS A 112 -3.31 18.46 1.72
C LYS A 112 -4.15 17.83 2.83
N LEU A 113 -3.67 16.73 3.39
CA LEU A 113 -4.28 16.12 4.57
C LEU A 113 -3.84 16.87 5.83
N PRO A 114 -4.73 17.05 6.83
CA PRO A 114 -4.31 17.57 8.13
C PRO A 114 -3.29 16.61 8.75
N GLU A 115 -2.15 17.14 9.19
CA GLU A 115 -1.14 16.32 9.87
C GLU A 115 -1.74 15.75 11.15
N LYS A 116 -1.69 14.42 11.30
CA LYS A 116 -2.09 13.74 12.54
C LYS A 116 -1.25 14.33 13.67
N LYS A 117 -1.86 15.06 14.61
CA LYS A 117 -1.16 15.48 15.83
C LYS A 117 -0.68 14.20 16.52
N LYS A 118 0.64 14.01 16.58
CA LYS A 118 1.25 13.00 17.43
C LYS A 118 1.03 13.46 18.87
N GLU A 119 0.04 12.90 19.56
CA GLU A 119 0.01 12.88 21.03
C GLU A 119 0.95 11.79 21.55
#